data_AF-A0A382DX92-F1
#
_entry.id   AF-A0A382DX92-F1
#
_cell.length_a   1.000
_cell.length_b   1.000
_cell.length_c   1.000
_cell.angle_alpha   90.00
_cell.angle_beta   90.00
_cell.angle_gamma   90.00
#
_symmetry.space_group_name_H-M   'P 1'
#
loop_
_entity.id
_entity.type
_entity.pdbx_description
1 polymer ?
#
loop_
_entity_poly.entity_id
_entity_poly.type
_entity_poly.pdbx_seq_one_letter_code
_entity_poly.pdbx_strand_id
1 'polypeptide(L)'
;MNSKSLVLSATALAALVASLFTFAQDDKFGKYAMFQKTAKRPETAEPVETKLPLKLDTGTRIGLVGNTLFDRMHQFGHLEALLQQAHPGKQLVVRNVSWAADEVDLQ
;
A
#
# COMPACT_ATOMS: atom_id res chain seq x y z
N MET A 1 18.72 -10.57 60.12
CA MET A 1 18.37 -9.41 59.26
C MET A 1 17.98 -9.97 57.90
N ASN A 2 16.69 -9.86 57.56
CA ASN A 2 15.96 -10.75 56.64
C ASN A 2 16.35 -10.60 55.16
N SER A 3 16.82 -11.67 54.50
CA SER A 3 17.01 -11.72 53.04
C SER A 3 15.71 -11.67 52.24
N LYS A 4 14.55 -11.77 52.92
CA LYS A 4 13.22 -11.74 52.31
C LYS A 4 12.72 -10.34 51.91
N SER A 5 13.27 -9.27 52.49
CA SER A 5 12.84 -7.89 52.15
C SER A 5 13.50 -7.35 50.87
N LEU A 6 14.66 -7.87 50.49
CA LEU A 6 15.39 -7.43 49.29
C LEU A 6 14.79 -8.00 47.99
N VAL A 7 14.25 -9.22 48.04
CA VAL A 7 13.63 -9.88 46.86
C VAL A 7 12.27 -9.25 46.53
N LEU A 8 11.55 -8.77 47.54
CA LEU A 8 10.20 -8.20 47.37
C LEU A 8 10.20 -6.86 46.63
N SER A 9 11.29 -6.08 46.70
CA SER A 9 11.40 -4.80 45.97
C SER A 9 11.82 -4.98 44.51
N ALA A 10 12.65 -5.99 44.21
CA ALA A 10 13.08 -6.30 42.84
C ALA A 10 11.93 -6.82 41.96
N THR A 11 11.03 -7.64 42.53
CA THR A 11 9.82 -8.09 41.83
C THR A 11 8.80 -6.97 41.62
N ALA A 12 8.71 -6.01 42.55
CA ALA A 12 7.81 -4.86 42.41
C ALA A 12 8.29 -3.89 41.30
N LEU A 13 9.60 -3.69 41.17
CA LEU A 13 10.17 -2.86 40.10
C LEU A 13 10.00 -3.52 38.71
N ALA A 14 10.14 -4.85 38.62
CA ALA A 14 9.87 -5.59 37.39
C ALA A 14 8.39 -5.53 36.97
N ALA A 15 7.46 -5.58 37.93
CA ALA A 15 6.03 -5.44 37.67
C ALA A 15 5.66 -4.01 37.22
N LEU A 16 6.32 -2.98 37.76
CA LEU A 16 6.13 -1.57 37.34
C LEU A 16 6.69 -1.31 35.93
N VAL A 17 7.81 -1.93 35.58
CA VAL A 17 8.39 -1.84 34.21
C VAL A 17 7.54 -2.63 33.21
N ALA A 18 7.03 -3.81 33.56
CA ALA A 18 6.14 -4.60 32.71
C ALA A 18 4.81 -3.89 32.42
N SER A 19 4.27 -3.18 33.42
CA SER A 19 3.05 -2.37 33.25
C SER A 19 3.29 -1.14 32.38
N LEU A 20 4.48 -0.52 32.42
CA LEU A 20 4.87 0.55 31.48
C LEU A 20 4.96 0.06 30.01
N PHE A 21 5.31 -1.21 29.77
CA PHE A 21 5.32 -1.79 28.42
C PHE A 21 3.94 -2.22 27.90
N THR A 22 2.91 -2.27 28.75
CA THR A 22 1.58 -2.75 28.35
C THR A 22 0.71 -1.63 27.74
N PHE A 23 1.12 -0.36 27.82
CA PHE A 23 0.37 0.78 27.26
C PHE A 23 0.55 0.99 25.75
N ALA A 24 1.36 0.19 25.06
CA ALA A 24 1.69 0.40 23.64
C ALA A 24 0.81 -0.37 22.65
N GLN A 25 -0.20 -1.12 23.12
CA GLN A 25 -1.05 -1.95 22.24
C GLN A 25 -2.52 -1.54 22.39
N ASP A 26 -2.85 -0.31 21.99
CA ASP A 26 -4.24 0.14 21.90
C ASP A 26 -4.92 -0.58 20.72
N ASP A 27 -5.60 -1.69 21.03
CA ASP A 27 -6.25 -2.63 20.11
C ASP A 27 -7.37 -2.00 19.25
N LYS A 28 -7.70 -0.72 19.48
CA LYS A 28 -8.74 0.02 18.75
C LYS A 28 -8.49 0.14 17.25
N PHE A 29 -7.23 0.21 16.83
CA PHE A 29 -6.86 0.39 15.42
C PHE A 29 -6.32 -0.88 14.75
N GLY A 30 -6.03 -1.93 15.50
CA GLY A 30 -5.48 -3.20 14.97
C GLY A 30 -6.37 -3.83 13.91
N LYS A 31 -7.69 -3.72 14.04
CA LYS A 31 -8.68 -4.23 13.07
C LYS A 31 -8.63 -3.58 11.68
N TYR A 32 -8.04 -2.39 11.55
CA TYR A 32 -7.90 -1.67 10.28
C TYR A 32 -6.50 -1.83 9.66
N ALA A 33 -5.54 -2.36 10.42
CA ALA A 33 -4.19 -2.53 9.94
C ALA A 33 -4.10 -3.70 8.93
N MET A 34 -3.39 -3.47 7.83
CA MET A 34 -3.01 -4.52 6.89
C MET A 34 -1.71 -5.16 7.37
N PHE A 35 -1.78 -6.34 7.99
CA PHE A 35 -0.59 -7.07 8.41
C PHE A 35 -0.11 -8.01 7.31
N GLN A 36 1.22 -8.11 7.13
CA GLN A 36 1.83 -8.99 6.14
C GLN A 36 1.32 -10.44 6.21
N LYS A 37 1.05 -10.95 7.42
CA LYS A 37 0.60 -12.34 7.64
C LYS A 37 -0.87 -12.57 7.27
N THR A 38 -1.71 -11.53 7.30
CA THR A 38 -3.17 -11.65 7.10
C THR A 38 -3.66 -10.95 5.83
N ALA A 39 -2.83 -10.14 5.18
CA ALA A 39 -3.18 -9.44 3.96
C ALA A 39 -3.38 -10.42 2.80
N LYS A 40 -4.59 -10.43 2.22
CA LYS A 40 -4.88 -11.18 0.99
C LYS A 40 -4.04 -10.60 -0.15
N ARG A 41 -3.13 -11.39 -0.72
CA ARG A 41 -2.40 -11.01 -1.94
C ARG A 41 -3.36 -11.02 -3.15
N PRO A 42 -3.16 -10.13 -4.13
CA PRO A 42 -3.88 -10.22 -5.39
C PRO A 42 -3.56 -11.56 -6.07
N GLU A 43 -4.55 -12.09 -6.77
CA GLU A 43 -4.39 -13.29 -7.58
C GLU A 43 -3.48 -12.98 -8.78
N THR A 44 -2.59 -13.92 -9.13
CA THR A 44 -1.74 -13.79 -10.30
C THR A 44 -2.61 -13.83 -11.56
N ALA A 45 -2.39 -12.90 -12.48
CA ALA A 45 -3.06 -12.86 -13.77
C ALA A 45 -2.11 -13.34 -14.87
N GLU A 46 -2.63 -14.14 -15.80
CA GLU A 46 -1.90 -14.53 -16.99
C GLU A 46 -1.82 -13.35 -17.98
N PRO A 47 -0.65 -13.07 -18.57
CA PRO A 47 -0.53 -12.06 -19.61
C PRO A 47 -1.43 -12.39 -20.82
N VAL A 48 -2.16 -11.39 -21.31
CA VAL A 48 -2.98 -11.51 -22.52
C VAL A 48 -2.30 -10.75 -23.65
N GLU A 49 -2.12 -11.40 -24.80
CA GLU A 49 -1.63 -10.72 -26.00
C GLU A 49 -2.62 -9.63 -26.44
N THR A 50 -2.14 -8.39 -26.51
CA THR A 50 -2.94 -7.25 -26.95
C THR A 50 -2.86 -7.09 -28.47
N LYS A 51 -3.99 -6.75 -29.10
CA LYS A 51 -4.08 -6.46 -30.54
C LYS A 51 -4.60 -5.03 -30.72
N LEU A 52 -4.07 -4.33 -31.73
CA LEU A 52 -4.55 -3.02 -32.12
C LEU A 52 -5.70 -3.14 -33.14
N PRO A 53 -6.73 -2.26 -33.08
CA PRO A 53 -6.94 -1.26 -32.03
C PRO A 53 -7.36 -1.91 -30.70
N LEU A 54 -6.83 -1.37 -29.60
CA LEU A 54 -7.08 -1.89 -28.25
C LEU A 54 -8.58 -1.76 -27.91
N LYS A 55 -9.21 -2.89 -27.56
CA LYS A 55 -10.62 -2.91 -27.14
C LYS A 55 -10.70 -2.75 -25.62
N LEU A 56 -11.38 -1.70 -25.17
CA LEU A 56 -11.58 -1.41 -23.75
C LEU A 56 -13.03 -1.68 -23.35
N ASP A 57 -13.19 -2.57 -22.37
CA ASP A 57 -14.47 -2.89 -21.76
C ASP A 57 -14.83 -1.87 -20.67
N THR A 58 -16.10 -1.85 -20.30
CA THR A 58 -16.58 -0.96 -19.23
C THR A 58 -15.91 -1.32 -17.90
N GLY A 59 -15.40 -0.32 -17.19
CA GLY A 59 -14.71 -0.51 -15.91
C GLY A 59 -13.26 -1.00 -16.05
N THR A 60 -12.68 -0.99 -17.25
CA THR A 60 -11.28 -1.40 -17.46
C THR A 60 -10.35 -0.57 -16.59
N ARG A 61 -9.42 -1.25 -15.89
CA ARG A 61 -8.41 -0.65 -15.03
C ARG A 61 -7.10 -0.52 -15.80
N ILE A 62 -6.59 0.70 -15.92
CA ILE A 62 -5.38 1.03 -16.67
C ILE A 62 -4.34 1.55 -15.68
N GLY A 63 -3.20 0.85 -15.59
CA GLY A 63 -2.04 1.29 -14.83
C GLY A 63 -1.00 1.89 -15.76
N LEU A 64 -0.61 3.15 -15.53
CA LEU A 64 0.49 3.80 -16.23
C LEU A 64 1.75 3.63 -15.39
N VAL A 65 2.76 2.99 -15.97
CA VAL A 65 4.08 2.78 -15.35
C VAL A 65 5.12 3.51 -16.19
N GLY A 66 6.08 4.15 -15.52
CA GLY A 66 7.23 4.75 -16.17
C GLY A 66 7.90 5.77 -15.26
N ASN A 67 8.70 6.63 -15.88
CA ASN A 67 9.61 7.51 -15.17
C ASN A 67 9.07 8.95 -15.00
N THR A 68 10.00 9.90 -14.85
CA THR A 68 9.76 11.34 -14.76
C THR A 68 8.77 11.87 -15.80
N LEU A 69 8.70 11.31 -17.01
CA LEU A 69 7.71 11.72 -18.01
C LEU A 69 6.27 11.55 -17.50
N PHE A 70 5.93 10.34 -17.04
CA PHE A 70 4.60 10.08 -16.51
C PHE A 70 4.37 10.76 -15.16
N ASP A 71 5.42 10.92 -14.35
CA ASP A 71 5.34 11.66 -13.08
C ASP A 71 4.93 13.13 -13.32
N ARG A 72 5.48 13.77 -14.36
CA ARG A 72 5.08 15.13 -14.74
C ARG A 72 3.69 15.19 -15.37
N MET A 73 3.32 14.20 -16.19
CA MET A 73 1.98 14.14 -16.79
C MET A 73 0.88 14.02 -15.73
N HIS A 74 1.18 13.38 -14.60
CA HIS A 74 0.26 13.26 -13.47
C HIS A 74 -0.23 14.61 -12.93
N GLN A 75 0.54 15.70 -13.10
CA GLN A 75 0.20 17.03 -12.57
C GLN A 75 -1.06 17.64 -13.21
N PHE A 76 -1.36 17.31 -14.46
CA PHE A 76 -2.44 17.95 -15.22
C PHE A 76 -3.56 16.99 -15.65
N GLY A 77 -3.31 15.67 -15.62
CA GLY A 77 -4.34 14.67 -15.93
C GLY A 77 -4.84 14.69 -17.38
N HIS A 78 -4.08 15.28 -18.30
CA HIS A 78 -4.51 15.45 -19.70
C HIS A 78 -4.72 14.11 -20.41
N LEU A 79 -3.83 13.15 -20.18
CA LEU A 79 -3.93 11.83 -20.79
C LEU A 79 -5.18 11.10 -20.30
N GLU A 80 -5.43 11.14 -18.99
CA GLU A 80 -6.59 10.53 -18.35
C GLU A 80 -7.90 11.14 -18.89
N ALA A 81 -7.95 12.47 -19.04
CA ALA A 81 -9.09 13.15 -19.64
C ALA A 81 -9.32 12.74 -21.10
N LEU A 82 -8.26 12.69 -21.91
CA LEU A 82 -8.33 12.24 -23.31
C LEU A 82 -8.79 10.79 -23.43
N LEU A 83 -8.34 9.90 -22.54
CA LEU A 83 -8.78 8.50 -22.51
C LEU A 83 -10.29 8.39 -22.22
N GLN A 84 -10.81 9.18 -21.27
CA GLN A 84 -12.25 9.20 -21.00
C GLN A 84 -13.04 9.78 -22.18
N GLN A 85 -12.53 10.83 -22.83
CA GLN A 85 -13.16 11.45 -23.99
C GLN A 85 -13.19 10.52 -25.21
N ALA A 86 -12.11 9.77 -25.45
CA ALA A 86 -12.02 8.80 -26.54
C ALA A 86 -12.92 7.57 -26.32
N HIS A 87 -13.25 7.26 -25.06
CA HIS A 87 -14.03 6.07 -24.69
C HIS A 87 -15.23 6.44 -23.79
N PRO A 88 -16.19 7.23 -24.30
CA PRO A 88 -17.32 7.70 -23.50
C PRO A 88 -18.17 6.54 -22.99
N GLY A 89 -18.65 6.65 -21.74
CA GLY A 89 -19.50 5.64 -21.11
C GLY A 89 -18.78 4.36 -20.63
N LYS A 90 -17.47 4.22 -20.91
CA LYS A 90 -16.69 3.06 -20.46
C LYS A 90 -16.26 3.13 -18.99
N GLN A 91 -16.35 4.27 -18.32
CA GLN A 91 -16.00 4.42 -16.91
C GLN A 91 -14.60 3.83 -16.60
N LEU A 92 -13.60 4.22 -17.41
CA LEU A 92 -12.24 3.70 -17.28
C LEU A 92 -11.65 4.10 -15.92
N VAL A 93 -10.91 3.20 -15.28
CA VAL A 93 -10.22 3.48 -14.01
C VAL A 93 -8.73 3.61 -14.31
N VAL A 94 -8.23 4.83 -14.42
CA VAL A 94 -6.82 5.10 -14.71
C VAL A 94 -6.06 5.39 -13.41
N ARG A 95 -4.89 4.77 -13.26
CA ARG A 95 -3.95 5.02 -12.17
C ARG A 95 -2.56 5.23 -12.73
N ASN A 96 -1.95 6.35 -12.39
CA ASN A 96 -0.55 6.59 -12.65
C ASN A 96 0.27 6.14 -11.44
N VAL A 97 1.18 5.20 -11.65
CA VAL A 97 2.09 4.65 -10.64
C VAL A 97 3.55 4.88 -11.02
N SER A 98 3.81 5.88 -11.89
CA SER A 98 5.15 6.29 -12.27
C SER A 98 5.95 6.87 -11.11
N TRP A 99 7.27 6.77 -11.20
CA TRP A 99 8.20 7.34 -10.23
C TRP A 99 9.37 8.04 -10.92
N ALA A 100 9.84 9.16 -10.38
CA ALA A 100 10.94 9.90 -10.99
C ALA A 100 12.24 9.07 -11.00
N ALA A 101 12.99 9.13 -12.11
CA ALA A 101 14.20 8.32 -12.33
C ALA A 101 14.00 6.79 -12.34
N ASP A 102 12.76 6.29 -12.53
CA ASP A 102 12.51 4.86 -12.74
C ASP A 102 13.18 4.36 -14.04
N GLU A 103 13.86 3.21 -13.96
CA GLU A 103 14.54 2.56 -15.08
C GLU A 103 14.23 1.05 -15.07
N VAL A 104 14.31 0.42 -16.25
CA VAL A 104 13.98 -1.00 -16.39
C VAL A 104 14.98 -1.92 -15.67
N ASP A 105 16.23 -1.47 -15.54
CA ASP A 105 17.38 -2.28 -15.10
C ASP A 105 18.03 -1.78 -13.79
N LEU A 106 17.53 -0.68 -13.20
CA LEU A 106 18.02 -0.13 -11.94
C LEU A 106 16.87 -0.09 -10.93
N GLN A 107 16.95 -0.93 -9.90
CA GLN A 107 16.02 -0.99 -8.76
C GLN A 107 16.75 -0.76 -7.44
#